data_AF-A0A4V3BUN1-F1
#
_entry.id   AF-A0A4V3BUN1-F1
#
_cell.length_a   1.000
_cell.length_b   1.000
_cell.length_c   1.000
_cell.angle_alpha   90.00
_cell.angle_beta   90.00
_cell.angle_gamma   90.00
#
_symmetry.space_group_name_H-M   'P 1'
#
loop_
_entity.id
_entity.type
_entity.pdbx_description
1 polymer ?
#
loop_
_entity_poly.entity_id
_entity_poly.type
_entity_poly.pdbx_seq_one_letter_code
_entity_poly.pdbx_strand_id
1 'polypeptide(L)'
;MARASDGESVLHKHLRVLQAFDALRPFLTLTQIADASGLALSTAHRLVAELEREGLLERMPDRTYRLGVRLWEFASRTPGALGLRELARPWLGAVHSRVRQHTQLGVLSGRDVLFIERMSTRDAVLNLTLIGGRTPLPVSSSGLVLLAHAAPGLIDEVMAAGWPAYTPETIRPDALRDRLRHVRADGFAVTDGQIHPESRGIAVPVLGPHGAVYAAIGVVVANDGTSAQPAIELLTMAAAGITRALEEAYLPDGADATHDGARGLRALVSTSQRSLDYFASLDAAPWPTSGG
;
A
#
# COMPACT_ATOMS: atom_id res chain seq x y z
N MET A 1 35.25 22.81 -21.57
CA MET A 1 35.05 21.57 -20.78
C MET A 1 33.74 21.70 -20.02
N ALA A 2 32.68 21.09 -20.54
CA ALA A 2 31.36 21.08 -19.91
C ALA A 2 31.38 20.10 -18.73
N ARG A 3 31.03 20.58 -17.54
CA ARG A 3 30.84 19.75 -16.34
C ARG A 3 29.62 18.86 -16.58
N ALA A 4 29.82 17.54 -16.59
CA ALA A 4 28.76 16.56 -16.53
C ALA A 4 27.92 16.85 -15.27
N SER A 5 26.64 17.17 -15.45
CA SER A 5 25.69 17.24 -14.35
C SER A 5 25.48 15.83 -13.83
N ASP A 6 25.73 15.61 -12.55
CA ASP A 6 25.37 14.37 -11.84
C ASP A 6 23.93 13.98 -12.20
N GLY A 7 23.80 12.86 -12.91
CA GLY A 7 22.70 12.53 -13.81
C GLY A 7 21.40 12.10 -13.14
N GLU A 8 20.76 12.99 -12.37
CA GLU A 8 19.40 12.77 -11.88
C GLU A 8 18.36 13.13 -12.97
N SER A 9 17.58 12.14 -13.39
CA SER A 9 16.58 12.31 -14.45
C SER A 9 15.46 13.28 -14.03
N VAL A 10 14.83 13.93 -15.02
CA VAL A 10 13.67 14.80 -14.79
C VAL A 10 12.52 14.04 -14.12
N LEU A 11 12.34 12.76 -14.45
CA LEU A 11 11.35 11.89 -13.78
C LEU A 11 11.64 11.77 -12.28
N HIS A 12 12.89 11.54 -11.89
CA HIS A 12 13.25 11.40 -10.48
C HIS A 12 12.98 12.70 -9.68
N LYS A 13 13.20 13.86 -10.30
CA LYS A 13 12.88 15.16 -9.69
C LYS A 13 11.37 15.34 -9.48
N HIS A 14 10.54 14.92 -10.43
CA HIS A 14 9.09 14.92 -10.26
C HIS A 14 8.65 13.99 -9.12
N LEU A 15 9.25 12.79 -9.02
CA LEU A 15 8.97 11.86 -7.92
C LEU A 15 9.33 12.46 -6.56
N ARG A 16 10.46 13.16 -6.44
CA ARG A 16 10.84 13.88 -5.20
C ARG A 16 9.84 14.95 -4.81
N VAL A 17 9.27 15.68 -5.78
CA VAL A 17 8.20 16.65 -5.53
C VAL A 17 6.95 15.95 -4.99
N LEU A 18 6.52 14.84 -5.60
CA LEU A 18 5.37 14.07 -5.11
C LEU A 18 5.60 13.44 -3.73
N GLN A 19 6.84 13.00 -3.44
CA GLN A 19 7.24 12.43 -2.16
C GLN A 19 7.39 13.46 -1.03
N ALA A 20 7.36 14.76 -1.33
CA ALA A 20 7.36 15.81 -0.30
C ALA A 20 6.09 15.79 0.55
N PHE A 21 4.98 15.29 -0.02
CA PHE A 21 3.68 15.18 0.64
C PHE A 21 3.57 13.87 1.43
N ASP A 22 2.98 13.93 2.61
CA ASP A 22 2.71 12.77 3.44
C ASP A 22 1.37 12.94 4.20
N ALA A 23 0.92 11.91 4.93
CA ALA A 23 -0.36 11.94 5.64
C ALA A 23 -0.43 13.00 6.75
N LEU A 24 0.72 13.43 7.32
CA LEU A 24 0.81 14.46 8.34
C LEU A 24 0.98 15.86 7.72
N ARG A 25 1.49 15.96 6.49
CA ARG A 25 1.65 17.19 5.72
C ARG A 25 1.01 17.08 4.33
N PRO A 26 -0.33 17.00 4.26
CA PRO A 26 -1.04 16.86 2.98
C PRO A 26 -1.12 18.17 2.17
N PHE A 27 -0.86 19.32 2.80
CA PHE A 27 -0.86 20.65 2.18
C PHE A 27 0.50 21.31 2.36
N LEU A 28 1.13 21.73 1.26
CA LEU A 28 2.46 22.35 1.28
C LEU A 28 2.50 23.59 0.39
N THR A 29 3.18 24.63 0.84
CA THR A 29 3.57 25.76 -0.01
C THR A 29 4.70 25.37 -0.96
N LEU A 30 4.91 26.16 -2.03
CA LEU A 30 6.00 25.91 -2.97
C LEU A 30 7.38 25.88 -2.29
N THR A 31 7.62 26.76 -1.31
CA THR A 31 8.89 26.79 -0.56
C THR A 31 9.08 25.50 0.24
N GLN A 32 8.04 25.04 0.92
CA GLN A 32 8.10 23.77 1.66
C GLN A 32 8.33 22.56 0.75
N ILE A 33 7.74 22.57 -0.46
CA ILE A 33 8.01 21.54 -1.47
C ILE A 33 9.47 21.60 -1.91
N ALA A 34 10.02 22.78 -2.19
CA ALA A 34 11.41 22.94 -2.60
C ALA A 34 12.38 22.44 -1.52
N ASP A 35 12.14 22.80 -0.26
CA ASP A 35 12.93 22.38 0.89
C ASP A 35 12.86 20.86 1.10
N ALA A 36 11.65 20.29 1.17
CA ALA A 36 11.45 18.86 1.41
C ALA A 36 11.95 17.99 0.24
N SER A 37 11.79 18.48 -1.00
CA SER A 37 12.31 17.79 -2.18
C SER A 37 13.80 18.02 -2.38
N GLY A 38 14.47 18.93 -1.67
CA GLY A 38 15.90 19.26 -1.85
C GLY A 38 16.22 19.84 -3.23
N LEU A 39 15.29 20.60 -3.81
CA LEU A 39 15.40 21.22 -5.13
C LEU A 39 15.48 22.74 -5.01
N ALA A 40 16.21 23.39 -5.93
CA ALA A 40 16.18 24.84 -6.01
C ALA A 40 14.75 25.34 -6.30
N LEU A 41 14.35 26.45 -5.68
CA LEU A 41 12.98 26.99 -5.76
C LEU A 41 12.48 27.18 -7.20
N SER A 42 13.34 27.66 -8.10
CA SER A 42 13.01 27.82 -9.53
C SER A 42 12.74 26.48 -10.23
N THR A 43 13.46 25.41 -9.84
CA THR A 43 13.25 24.06 -10.37
C THR A 43 11.96 23.48 -9.81
N ALA A 44 11.73 23.58 -8.50
CA ALA A 44 10.49 23.13 -7.86
C ALA A 44 9.27 23.83 -8.48
N HIS A 45 9.33 25.15 -8.71
CA HIS A 45 8.24 25.91 -9.34
C HIS A 45 7.86 25.33 -10.70
N ARG A 46 8.84 25.05 -11.56
CA ARG A 46 8.60 24.50 -12.90
C ARG A 46 7.97 23.11 -12.83
N LEU A 47 8.52 22.22 -11.98
CA LEU A 47 8.02 20.85 -11.83
C LEU A 47 6.61 20.82 -11.21
N VAL A 48 6.34 21.66 -10.21
CA VAL A 48 5.01 21.79 -9.60
C VAL A 48 4.00 22.27 -10.64
N ALA A 49 4.34 23.27 -11.45
CA ALA A 49 3.46 23.74 -12.52
C ALA A 49 3.19 22.68 -13.60
N GLU A 50 4.16 21.81 -13.89
CA GLU A 50 3.96 20.65 -14.76
C GLU A 50 3.01 19.62 -14.14
N LEU A 51 3.22 19.25 -12.88
CA LEU A 51 2.34 18.31 -12.16
C LEU A 51 0.92 18.87 -11.97
N GLU A 52 0.78 20.17 -11.72
CA GLU A 52 -0.52 20.86 -11.60
C GLU A 52 -1.30 20.82 -12.92
N ARG A 53 -0.62 21.13 -14.04
CA ARG A 53 -1.23 21.05 -15.38
C ARG A 53 -1.68 19.63 -15.73
N GLU A 54 -0.91 18.64 -15.30
CA GLU A 54 -1.26 17.23 -15.44
C GLU A 54 -2.26 16.75 -14.37
N GLY A 55 -2.75 17.60 -13.47
CA GLY A 55 -3.72 17.20 -12.42
C GLY A 55 -3.16 16.21 -11.38
N LEU A 56 -1.83 16.06 -11.31
CA LEU A 56 -1.13 15.26 -10.30
C LEU A 56 -0.89 16.06 -9.01
N LEU A 57 -0.91 17.40 -9.09
CA LEU A 57 -1.04 18.30 -7.96
C LEU A 57 -2.25 19.20 -8.16
N GLU A 58 -2.84 19.65 -7.07
CA GLU A 58 -3.91 20.65 -7.07
C GLU A 58 -3.50 21.83 -6.21
N ARG A 59 -3.70 23.04 -6.72
CA ARG A 59 -3.44 24.28 -5.99
C ARG A 59 -4.70 24.73 -5.24
N MET A 60 -4.53 24.96 -3.95
CA MET A 60 -5.59 25.41 -3.04
C MET A 60 -5.72 26.94 -3.07
N PRO A 61 -6.87 27.51 -2.62
CA PRO A 61 -7.08 28.96 -2.58
C PRO A 61 -6.05 29.72 -1.73
N ASP A 62 -5.50 29.08 -0.69
CA ASP A 62 -4.47 29.63 0.19
C ASP A 62 -3.04 29.53 -0.38
N ARG A 63 -2.92 29.15 -1.66
CA ARG A 63 -1.66 28.93 -2.40
C ARG A 63 -0.82 27.75 -1.89
N THR A 64 -1.37 26.88 -1.06
CA THR A 64 -0.80 25.56 -0.83
C THR A 64 -1.12 24.63 -1.99
N TYR A 65 -0.40 23.52 -2.08
CA TYR A 65 -0.65 22.43 -3.02
C TYR A 65 -0.99 21.17 -2.23
N ARG A 66 -1.73 20.26 -2.87
CA ARG A 66 -1.95 18.88 -2.43
C ARG A 66 -1.76 17.91 -3.58
N LEU A 67 -1.66 16.61 -3.28
CA LEU A 67 -1.76 15.55 -4.29
C LEU A 67 -3.12 15.62 -4.99
N GLY A 68 -3.10 15.61 -6.32
CA GLY A 68 -4.30 15.74 -7.16
C GLY A 68 -5.01 14.41 -7.43
N VAL A 69 -6.30 14.49 -7.79
CA VAL A 69 -7.16 13.31 -8.01
C VAL A 69 -6.64 12.36 -9.08
N ARG A 70 -5.87 12.83 -10.07
CA ARG A 70 -5.34 11.97 -11.14
C ARG A 70 -4.36 10.90 -10.63
N LEU A 71 -3.70 11.14 -9.50
CA LEU A 71 -2.91 10.10 -8.83
C LEU A 71 -3.78 8.94 -8.34
N TRP A 72 -4.99 9.24 -7.85
CA TRP A 72 -5.98 8.23 -7.49
C TRP A 72 -6.50 7.49 -8.73
N GLU A 73 -6.73 8.18 -9.86
CA GLU A 73 -7.12 7.52 -11.11
C GLU A 73 -6.06 6.53 -11.62
N PHE A 74 -4.77 6.83 -11.45
CA PHE A 74 -3.70 5.88 -11.77
C PHE A 74 -3.65 4.72 -10.79
N ALA A 75 -3.80 5.00 -9.50
CA ALA A 75 -3.86 3.96 -8.47
C ALA A 75 -5.08 3.03 -8.65
N SER A 76 -6.24 3.56 -9.07
CA SER A 76 -7.46 2.78 -9.29
C SER A 76 -7.41 1.90 -10.52
N ARG A 77 -6.60 2.28 -11.52
CA ARG A 77 -6.29 1.43 -12.69
C ARG A 77 -5.24 0.36 -12.39
N THR A 78 -4.56 0.44 -11.24
CA THR A 78 -3.56 -0.53 -10.84
C THR A 78 -4.25 -1.75 -10.23
N PRO A 79 -4.17 -2.94 -10.86
CA PRO A 79 -4.63 -4.16 -10.23
C PRO A 79 -3.81 -4.39 -8.96
N GLY A 80 -4.45 -4.59 -7.82
CA GLY A 80 -3.81 -5.19 -6.65
C GLY A 80 -3.66 -4.32 -5.41
N ALA A 81 -3.77 -2.98 -5.47
CA ALA A 81 -3.59 -2.15 -4.26
C ALA A 81 -4.88 -1.45 -3.82
N LEU A 82 -5.55 -0.71 -4.72
CA LEU A 82 -6.84 -0.10 -4.40
C LEU A 82 -7.94 -1.16 -4.31
N GLY A 83 -7.98 -2.08 -5.28
CA GLY A 83 -8.88 -3.24 -5.24
C GLY A 83 -8.62 -4.13 -4.02
N LEU A 84 -7.36 -4.42 -3.68
CA LEU A 84 -7.04 -5.17 -2.46
C LEU A 84 -7.55 -4.48 -1.20
N ARG A 85 -7.33 -3.17 -1.06
CA ARG A 85 -7.83 -2.40 0.08
C ARG A 85 -9.35 -2.51 0.20
N GLU A 86 -10.07 -2.32 -0.90
CA GLU A 86 -11.53 -2.38 -0.93
C GLU A 86 -12.06 -3.78 -0.61
N LEU A 87 -11.47 -4.82 -1.21
CA LEU A 87 -11.82 -6.22 -0.94
C LEU A 87 -11.48 -6.63 0.50
N ALA A 88 -10.43 -6.07 1.08
CA ALA A 88 -9.99 -6.39 2.44
C ALA A 88 -10.76 -5.65 3.54
N ARG A 89 -11.40 -4.51 3.23
CA ARG A 89 -12.10 -3.68 4.21
C ARG A 89 -13.14 -4.42 5.05
N PRO A 90 -14.06 -5.24 4.48
CA PRO A 90 -15.03 -5.98 5.28
C PRO A 90 -14.36 -6.94 6.27
N TRP A 91 -13.30 -7.63 5.85
CA TRP A 91 -12.54 -8.57 6.67
C TRP A 91 -11.76 -7.86 7.78
N LEU A 92 -11.12 -6.73 7.46
CA LEU A 92 -10.48 -5.87 8.46
C LEU A 92 -11.49 -5.38 9.50
N GLY A 93 -12.71 -5.01 9.09
CA GLY A 93 -13.79 -4.62 10.00
C GLY A 93 -14.23 -5.75 10.92
N ALA A 94 -14.37 -6.97 10.40
CA ALA A 94 -14.71 -8.14 11.19
C ALA A 94 -13.63 -8.45 12.24
N VAL A 95 -12.35 -8.48 11.84
CA VAL A 95 -11.22 -8.67 12.77
C VAL A 95 -11.20 -7.55 13.81
N HIS A 96 -11.34 -6.29 13.37
CA HIS A 96 -11.31 -5.14 14.25
C HIS A 96 -12.42 -5.18 15.31
N SER A 97 -13.66 -5.54 14.92
CA SER A 97 -14.79 -5.61 15.86
C SER A 97 -14.58 -6.67 16.95
N ARG A 98 -13.84 -7.75 16.65
CA ARG A 98 -13.54 -8.81 17.60
C ARG A 98 -12.35 -8.50 18.51
N VAL A 99 -11.28 -7.92 17.95
CA VAL A 99 -10.02 -7.64 18.66
C VAL A 99 -10.11 -6.32 19.44
N ARG A 100 -10.85 -5.32 18.93
CA ARG A 100 -11.01 -3.97 19.50
C ARG A 100 -9.69 -3.23 19.77
N GLN A 101 -8.64 -3.56 19.02
CA GLN A 101 -7.34 -2.88 19.02
C GLN A 101 -7.04 -2.36 17.61
N HIS A 102 -5.79 -2.43 17.15
CA HIS A 102 -5.44 -2.08 15.78
C HIS A 102 -5.57 -3.29 14.85
N THR A 103 -6.12 -3.06 13.67
CA THR A 103 -6.11 -4.02 12.56
C THR A 103 -5.57 -3.31 11.33
N GLN A 104 -4.61 -3.91 10.65
CA GLN A 104 -3.83 -3.25 9.59
C GLN A 104 -3.64 -4.17 8.39
N LEU A 105 -3.56 -3.56 7.20
CA LEU A 105 -3.20 -4.23 5.96
C LEU A 105 -1.95 -3.55 5.38
N GLY A 106 -0.89 -4.33 5.23
CA GLY A 106 0.40 -3.87 4.72
C GLY A 106 0.82 -4.57 3.44
N VAL A 107 1.47 -3.83 2.53
CA VAL A 107 2.08 -4.36 1.31
C VAL A 107 3.58 -4.09 1.30
N LEU A 108 4.31 -4.88 0.52
CA LEU A 108 5.75 -4.71 0.34
C LEU A 108 6.05 -3.45 -0.47
N SER A 109 6.91 -2.57 0.04
CA SER A 109 7.35 -1.35 -0.66
C SER A 109 8.85 -1.11 -0.47
N GLY A 110 9.63 -1.71 -1.37
CA GLY A 110 11.09 -1.76 -1.24
C GLY A 110 11.49 -2.47 0.05
N ARG A 111 12.21 -1.77 0.94
CA ARG A 111 12.70 -2.30 2.23
C ARG A 111 11.73 -2.07 3.40
N ASP A 112 10.52 -1.61 3.11
CA ASP A 112 9.52 -1.23 4.11
C ASP A 112 8.17 -1.90 3.85
N VAL A 113 7.35 -1.93 4.90
CA VAL A 113 5.91 -2.12 4.82
C VAL A 113 5.25 -0.78 4.54
N LEU A 114 4.38 -0.74 3.54
CA LEU A 114 3.42 0.33 3.33
C LEU A 114 2.05 -0.11 3.84
N PHE A 115 1.53 0.55 4.88
CA PHE A 115 0.19 0.28 5.39
C PHE A 115 -0.86 1.04 4.56
N ILE A 116 -1.70 0.28 3.85
CA ILE A 116 -2.73 0.82 2.94
C ILE A 116 -4.11 0.92 3.60
N GLU A 117 -4.32 0.26 4.73
CA GLU A 117 -5.53 0.40 5.54
C GLU A 117 -5.22 0.12 7.02
N ARG A 118 -5.89 0.85 7.92
CA ARG A 118 -5.80 0.63 9.37
C ARG A 118 -7.11 1.05 10.03
N MET A 119 -7.61 0.17 10.90
CA MET A 119 -8.74 0.44 11.79
C MET A 119 -8.23 0.45 13.24
N SER A 120 -8.79 1.32 14.09
CA SER A 120 -8.34 1.51 15.46
C SER A 120 -9.50 1.99 16.35
N THR A 121 -9.59 1.44 17.56
CA THR A 121 -10.48 1.96 18.61
C THR A 121 -9.79 3.11 19.35
N ARG A 122 -10.58 3.99 20.00
CA ARG A 122 -10.05 5.14 20.78
C ARG A 122 -9.13 4.71 21.92
N ASP A 123 -9.46 3.60 22.59
CA ASP A 123 -8.72 3.06 23.75
C ASP A 123 -7.73 1.95 23.35
N ALA A 124 -7.31 1.93 22.08
CA ALA A 124 -6.33 0.95 21.62
C ALA A 124 -4.94 1.26 22.18
N VAL A 125 -4.09 0.23 22.25
CA VAL A 125 -2.69 0.35 22.68
C VAL A 125 -1.89 1.35 21.82
N LEU A 126 -0.68 1.71 22.23
CA LEU A 126 0.13 2.59 21.39
C LEU A 126 0.57 1.85 20.11
N ASN A 127 0.36 2.49 18.96
CA ASN A 127 0.85 2.02 17.67
C ASN A 127 1.52 3.16 16.90
N LEU A 128 2.85 3.10 16.86
CA LEU A 128 3.74 4.08 16.24
C LEU A 128 3.78 4.00 14.70
N THR A 129 3.10 3.01 14.09
CA THR A 129 3.01 2.92 12.61
C THR A 129 1.97 3.89 12.07
N LEU A 130 2.37 4.77 11.16
CA LEU A 130 1.49 5.77 10.54
C LEU A 130 0.82 5.18 9.28
N ILE A 131 -0.45 5.53 9.03
CA ILE A 131 -1.14 5.22 7.76
C ILE A 131 -0.45 6.03 6.66
N GLY A 132 -0.05 5.38 5.56
CA GLY A 132 0.78 6.00 4.52
C GLY A 132 2.24 6.21 4.92
N GLY A 133 2.63 5.86 6.15
CA GLY A 133 4.03 5.80 6.60
C GLY A 133 4.70 4.49 6.22
N ARG A 134 6.04 4.50 6.24
CA ARG A 134 6.89 3.33 5.97
C ARG A 134 7.41 2.77 7.29
N THR A 135 7.31 1.45 7.48
CA THR A 135 7.90 0.74 8.62
C THR A 135 8.93 -0.27 8.11
N PRO A 136 10.18 -0.29 8.62
CA PRO A 136 11.18 -1.25 8.15
C PRO A 136 10.68 -2.69 8.25
N LEU A 137 10.95 -3.50 7.22
CA LEU A 137 10.45 -4.88 7.15
C LEU A 137 10.82 -5.74 8.38
N PRO A 138 12.05 -5.70 8.91
CA PRO A 138 12.46 -6.63 9.98
C PRO A 138 11.73 -6.42 11.31
N VAL A 139 11.28 -5.19 11.58
CA VAL A 139 10.83 -4.80 12.93
C VAL A 139 9.34 -4.96 13.17
N SER A 140 8.57 -5.37 12.16
CA SER A 140 7.12 -5.52 12.25
C SER A 140 6.69 -6.95 11.88
N SER A 141 5.61 -7.45 12.50
CA SER A 141 5.04 -8.76 12.16
C SER A 141 4.64 -8.83 10.68
N SER A 142 3.95 -7.81 10.15
CA SER A 142 3.61 -7.71 8.73
C SER A 142 4.85 -7.71 7.83
N GLY A 143 5.91 -7.00 8.22
CA GLY A 143 7.14 -6.93 7.45
C GLY A 143 7.92 -8.25 7.45
N LEU A 144 7.94 -8.98 8.55
CA LEU A 144 8.50 -10.32 8.61
C LEU A 144 7.75 -11.30 7.71
N VAL A 145 6.40 -11.25 7.69
CA VAL A 145 5.58 -12.03 6.75
C VAL A 145 5.94 -11.68 5.31
N LEU A 146 5.97 -10.40 4.95
CA LEU A 146 6.27 -9.98 3.57
C LEU A 146 7.70 -10.36 3.16
N LEU A 147 8.69 -10.10 4.01
CA LEU A 147 10.10 -10.38 3.72
C LEU A 147 10.39 -11.89 3.67
N ALA A 148 9.66 -12.71 4.43
CA ALA A 148 9.80 -14.16 4.42
C ALA A 148 9.44 -14.77 3.05
N HIS A 149 8.60 -14.11 2.27
CA HIS A 149 8.16 -14.54 0.94
C HIS A 149 8.67 -13.63 -0.19
N ALA A 150 9.53 -12.66 0.12
CA ALA A 150 10.12 -11.77 -0.88
C ALA A 150 11.18 -12.48 -1.74
N ALA A 151 11.53 -11.84 -2.85
CA ALA A 151 12.63 -12.30 -3.70
C ALA A 151 13.95 -12.36 -2.89
N PRO A 152 14.83 -13.36 -3.13
CA PRO A 152 16.02 -13.59 -2.32
C PRO A 152 16.92 -12.35 -2.13
N GLY A 153 17.07 -11.53 -3.19
CA GLY A 153 17.91 -10.32 -3.14
C GLY A 153 17.44 -9.27 -2.13
N LEU A 154 16.15 -9.20 -1.83
CA LEU A 154 15.62 -8.19 -0.91
C LEU A 154 16.09 -8.40 0.53
N ILE A 155 16.29 -9.66 0.95
CA ILE A 155 16.81 -9.96 2.30
C ILE A 155 18.22 -9.35 2.45
N ASP A 156 19.06 -9.50 1.42
CA ASP A 156 20.42 -8.96 1.45
C ASP A 156 20.42 -7.42 1.38
N GLU A 157 19.53 -6.81 0.59
CA GLU A 157 19.34 -5.35 0.58
C GLU A 157 18.90 -4.79 1.93
N VAL A 158 17.96 -5.47 2.61
CA VAL A 158 17.49 -5.10 3.94
C VAL A 158 18.60 -5.23 4.97
N MET A 159 19.37 -6.32 4.92
CA MET A 159 20.52 -6.56 5.80
C MET A 159 21.62 -5.52 5.59
N ALA A 160 21.93 -5.19 4.33
CA ALA A 160 22.97 -4.21 4.00
C ALA A 160 22.60 -2.79 4.47
N ALA A 161 21.32 -2.43 4.39
CA ALA A 161 20.87 -1.11 4.81
C ALA A 161 20.69 -0.98 6.33
N GLY A 162 20.43 -2.09 7.02
CA GLY A 162 20.17 -2.10 8.46
C GLY A 162 18.86 -1.42 8.86
N TRP A 163 18.59 -1.42 10.16
CA TRP A 163 17.43 -0.75 10.76
C TRP A 163 17.76 -0.29 12.19
N PRO A 164 17.06 0.74 12.71
CA PRO A 164 17.24 1.19 14.09
C PRO A 164 16.82 0.12 15.10
N ALA A 165 17.52 0.07 16.24
CA ALA A 165 17.04 -0.63 17.43
C ALA A 165 16.08 0.29 18.20
N TYR A 166 14.79 0.00 18.15
CA TYR A 166 13.74 0.78 18.83
C TYR A 166 13.63 0.40 20.31
N THR A 167 13.84 -0.89 20.61
CA THR A 167 13.78 -1.48 21.95
C THR A 167 14.86 -2.57 22.09
N PRO A 168 15.14 -3.06 23.31
CA PRO A 168 16.00 -4.23 23.51
C PRO A 168 15.51 -5.49 22.78
N GLU A 169 14.21 -5.57 22.48
CA GLU A 169 13.55 -6.69 21.79
C GLU A 169 13.59 -6.55 20.26
N THR A 170 13.99 -5.40 19.71
CA THR A 170 14.10 -5.23 18.26
C THR A 170 15.01 -6.30 17.68
N ILE A 171 14.55 -6.99 16.64
CA ILE A 171 15.30 -8.08 16.03
C ILE A 171 16.68 -7.61 15.55
N ARG A 172 17.70 -8.41 15.81
CA ARG A 172 19.06 -8.15 15.34
C ARG A 172 19.31 -8.79 13.97
N PRO A 173 20.25 -8.25 13.17
CA PRO A 173 20.53 -8.77 11.83
C PRO A 173 20.90 -10.26 11.78
N ASP A 174 21.67 -10.75 12.76
CA ASP A 174 22.08 -12.15 12.88
C ASP A 174 20.90 -13.11 13.05
N ALA A 175 19.85 -12.69 13.74
CA ALA A 175 18.65 -13.48 13.98
C ALA A 175 17.60 -13.42 12.84
N LEU A 176 17.72 -12.47 11.90
CA LEU A 176 16.68 -12.22 10.90
C LEU A 176 16.41 -13.44 10.03
N ARG A 177 17.45 -14.07 9.46
CA ARG A 177 17.26 -15.19 8.52
C ARG A 177 16.56 -16.37 9.20
N ASP A 178 16.91 -16.68 10.44
CA ASP A 178 16.26 -17.72 11.22
C ASP A 178 14.81 -17.37 11.54
N ARG A 179 14.54 -16.10 11.87
CA ARG A 179 13.16 -15.64 12.07
C ARG A 179 12.32 -15.83 10.81
N LEU A 180 12.84 -15.46 9.64
CA LEU A 180 12.13 -15.62 8.37
C LEU A 180 11.89 -17.10 8.01
N ARG A 181 12.79 -18.02 8.40
CA ARG A 181 12.55 -19.47 8.25
C ARG A 181 11.34 -19.93 9.06
N HIS A 182 11.23 -19.49 10.32
CA HIS A 182 10.09 -19.84 11.17
C HIS A 182 8.79 -19.25 10.61
N VAL A 183 8.81 -17.99 10.18
CA VAL A 183 7.63 -17.35 9.58
C VAL A 183 7.12 -18.13 8.35
N ARG A 184 8.01 -18.63 7.49
CA ARG A 184 7.61 -19.49 6.35
C ARG A 184 7.03 -20.83 6.79
N ALA A 185 7.57 -21.44 7.84
CA ALA A 185 7.13 -22.75 8.33
C ALA A 185 5.78 -22.66 9.07
N ASP A 186 5.63 -21.62 9.89
CA ASP A 186 4.48 -21.43 10.77
C ASP A 186 3.31 -20.74 10.05
N GLY A 187 3.59 -19.97 8.99
CA GLY A 187 2.58 -19.22 8.23
C GLY A 187 2.13 -17.92 8.91
N PHE A 188 2.82 -17.48 9.96
CA PHE A 188 2.53 -16.24 10.67
C PHE A 188 3.78 -15.64 11.30
N ALA A 189 3.70 -14.38 11.73
CA ALA A 189 4.72 -13.73 12.53
C ALA A 189 4.10 -13.09 13.78
N VAL A 190 4.79 -13.26 14.91
CA VAL A 190 4.50 -12.56 16.18
C VAL A 190 5.71 -11.71 16.57
N THR A 191 5.52 -10.47 16.96
CA THR A 191 6.60 -9.57 17.36
C THR A 191 6.27 -8.92 18.68
N ASP A 192 6.99 -9.29 19.73
CA ASP A 192 6.80 -8.79 21.08
C ASP A 192 7.75 -7.64 21.33
N GLY A 193 7.22 -6.47 21.66
CA GLY A 193 8.05 -5.35 22.11
C GLY A 193 8.96 -4.72 21.05
N GLN A 194 8.97 -5.18 19.79
CA GLN A 194 10.02 -4.81 18.82
C GLN A 194 10.10 -3.32 18.47
N ILE A 195 8.97 -2.61 18.44
CA ILE A 195 8.88 -1.17 18.14
C ILE A 195 8.55 -0.37 19.40
N HIS A 196 7.70 -0.93 20.27
CA HIS A 196 7.31 -0.35 21.55
C HIS A 196 7.12 -1.49 22.58
N PRO A 197 7.64 -1.38 23.81
CA PRO A 197 7.66 -2.50 24.78
C PRO A 197 6.28 -3.07 25.11
N GLU A 198 5.26 -2.22 25.17
CA GLU A 198 3.88 -2.60 25.51
C GLU A 198 3.06 -3.12 24.32
N SER A 199 3.64 -3.16 23.12
CA SER A 199 2.92 -3.49 21.89
C SER A 199 3.38 -4.83 21.33
N ARG A 200 2.42 -5.68 20.98
CA ARG A 200 2.61 -6.97 20.32
C ARG A 200 1.97 -6.94 18.93
N GLY A 201 2.76 -7.22 17.91
CA GLY A 201 2.31 -7.34 16.53
C GLY A 201 2.08 -8.81 16.15
N ILE A 202 0.98 -9.10 15.45
CA ILE A 202 0.66 -10.43 14.94
C ILE A 202 0.21 -10.29 13.49
N ALA A 203 0.75 -11.07 12.57
CA ALA A 203 0.38 -10.98 11.16
C ALA A 203 0.43 -12.34 10.44
N VAL A 204 -0.36 -12.46 9.39
CA VAL A 204 -0.42 -13.62 8.49
C VAL A 204 -0.39 -13.15 7.03
N PRO A 205 0.07 -13.98 6.07
CA PRO A 205 0.09 -13.61 4.67
C PRO A 205 -1.32 -13.59 4.06
N VAL A 206 -1.55 -12.63 3.18
CA VAL A 206 -2.68 -12.63 2.23
C VAL A 206 -2.13 -13.06 0.88
N LEU A 207 -2.71 -14.13 0.34
CA LEU A 207 -2.28 -14.70 -0.93
C LEU A 207 -3.06 -14.06 -2.07
N GLY A 208 -2.40 -13.92 -3.21
CA GLY A 208 -3.02 -13.66 -4.50
C GLY A 208 -3.02 -14.91 -5.37
N PRO A 209 -3.38 -14.76 -6.67
CA PRO A 209 -3.38 -15.86 -7.63
C PRO A 209 -2.03 -16.60 -7.67
N HIS A 210 -2.09 -17.91 -7.92
CA HIS A 210 -0.91 -18.79 -7.97
C HIS A 210 -0.10 -18.87 -6.66
N GLY A 211 -0.69 -18.50 -5.53
CA GLY A 211 -0.08 -18.65 -4.19
C GLY A 211 0.98 -17.62 -3.86
N ALA A 212 1.09 -16.52 -4.63
CA ALA A 212 2.01 -15.43 -4.33
C ALA A 212 1.51 -14.59 -3.14
N VAL A 213 2.40 -14.19 -2.23
CA VAL A 213 2.03 -13.30 -1.11
C VAL A 213 1.94 -11.86 -1.62
N TYR A 214 0.74 -11.28 -1.55
CA TYR A 214 0.47 -9.91 -2.03
C TYR A 214 0.50 -8.89 -0.89
N ALA A 215 0.08 -9.31 0.30
CA ALA A 215 -0.03 -8.45 1.47
C ALA A 215 0.13 -9.24 2.76
N ALA A 216 0.17 -8.53 3.87
CA ALA A 216 0.04 -9.10 5.20
C ALA A 216 -1.09 -8.39 5.94
N ILE A 217 -2.00 -9.16 6.52
CA ILE A 217 -3.02 -8.66 7.46
C ILE A 217 -2.53 -8.93 8.88
N GLY A 218 -2.66 -7.94 9.76
CA GLY A 218 -2.20 -8.07 11.13
C GLY A 218 -2.95 -7.24 12.13
N VAL A 219 -2.70 -7.52 13.40
CA VAL A 219 -3.17 -6.73 14.54
C VAL A 219 -2.00 -6.27 15.40
N VAL A 220 -2.20 -5.15 16.08
CA VAL A 220 -1.34 -4.70 17.17
C VAL A 220 -2.18 -4.66 18.44
N VAL A 221 -1.74 -5.39 19.46
CA VAL A 221 -2.42 -5.61 20.74
C VAL A 221 -1.45 -5.36 21.90
N ALA A 222 -1.95 -5.43 23.14
CA ALA A 222 -1.09 -5.33 24.32
C ALA A 222 -0.07 -6.49 24.40
N ASN A 223 1.15 -6.16 24.82
CA ASN A 223 2.17 -7.15 25.13
C ASN A 223 2.09 -7.58 26.60
N ASP A 224 1.01 -8.27 26.96
CA ASP A 224 0.67 -8.66 28.34
C ASP A 224 0.80 -10.17 28.60
N GLY A 225 1.42 -10.91 27.67
CA GLY A 225 1.56 -12.36 27.73
C GLY A 225 0.33 -13.13 27.24
N THR A 226 -0.76 -12.46 26.83
CA THR A 226 -1.93 -13.13 26.24
C THR A 226 -1.53 -13.93 25.00
N SER A 227 -2.05 -15.16 24.89
CA SER A 227 -1.77 -16.04 23.75
C SER A 227 -2.10 -15.37 22.41
N ALA A 228 -1.16 -15.44 21.46
CA ALA A 228 -1.34 -14.94 20.10
C ALA A 228 -2.27 -15.84 19.25
N GLN A 229 -2.50 -17.09 19.68
CA GLN A 229 -3.17 -18.11 18.89
C GLN A 229 -4.58 -17.70 18.43
N PRO A 230 -5.47 -17.14 19.28
CA PRO A 230 -6.80 -16.72 18.83
C PRO A 230 -6.75 -15.60 17.77
N ALA A 231 -5.76 -14.70 17.86
CA ALA A 231 -5.57 -13.66 16.87
C ALA A 231 -5.02 -14.23 15.55
N ILE A 232 -4.12 -15.21 15.60
CA ILE A 232 -3.60 -15.91 14.42
C ILE A 232 -4.74 -16.62 13.67
N GLU A 233 -5.60 -17.35 14.38
CA GLU A 233 -6.74 -18.06 13.79
C GLU A 233 -7.72 -17.08 13.12
N LEU A 234 -8.07 -16.01 13.84
CA LEU A 234 -8.95 -14.96 13.32
C LEU A 234 -8.36 -14.28 12.08
N LEU A 235 -7.07 -13.93 12.11
CA LEU A 235 -6.36 -13.34 10.98
C LEU A 235 -6.27 -14.30 9.80
N THR A 236 -6.06 -15.60 10.05
CA THR A 236 -5.97 -16.63 8.99
C THR A 236 -7.31 -16.76 8.27
N MET A 237 -8.42 -16.78 9.00
CA MET A 237 -9.77 -16.78 8.40
C MET A 237 -10.01 -15.52 7.56
N ALA A 238 -9.63 -14.35 8.08
CA ALA A 238 -9.74 -13.09 7.35
C ALA A 238 -8.87 -13.10 6.08
N ALA A 239 -7.62 -13.55 6.17
CA ALA A 239 -6.71 -13.64 5.04
C ALA A 239 -7.23 -14.60 3.95
N ALA A 240 -7.82 -15.73 4.32
CA ALA A 240 -8.46 -16.64 3.38
C ALA A 240 -9.67 -16.00 2.68
N GLY A 241 -10.46 -15.21 3.40
CA GLY A 241 -11.56 -14.42 2.84
C GLY A 241 -11.09 -13.36 1.84
N ILE A 242 -10.02 -12.64 2.18
CA ILE A 242 -9.39 -11.64 1.29
C ILE A 242 -8.81 -12.34 0.05
N THR A 243 -8.10 -13.45 0.25
CA THR A 243 -7.52 -14.26 -0.84
C THR A 243 -8.60 -14.69 -1.82
N ARG A 244 -9.73 -15.20 -1.34
CA ARG A 244 -10.84 -15.60 -2.21
C ARG A 244 -11.45 -14.42 -2.96
N ALA A 245 -11.63 -13.28 -2.28
CA ALA A 245 -12.13 -12.07 -2.92
C ALA A 245 -11.15 -11.55 -3.99
N LEU A 246 -9.84 -11.71 -3.79
CA LEU A 246 -8.82 -11.46 -4.82
C LEU A 246 -8.87 -12.52 -5.93
N GLU A 247 -9.07 -13.79 -5.64
CA GLU A 247 -9.19 -14.79 -6.70
C GLU A 247 -10.44 -14.55 -7.55
N GLU A 248 -11.58 -14.25 -6.94
CA GLU A 248 -12.84 -13.92 -7.63
C GLU A 248 -12.74 -12.64 -8.47
N ALA A 249 -12.15 -11.58 -7.92
CA ALA A 249 -11.96 -10.32 -8.66
C ALA A 249 -10.89 -10.41 -9.77
N TYR A 250 -10.04 -11.45 -9.74
CA TYR A 250 -8.92 -11.63 -10.67
C TYR A 250 -9.03 -12.92 -11.52
N LEU A 251 -10.14 -13.66 -11.40
CA LEU A 251 -10.53 -14.71 -12.34
C LEU A 251 -10.98 -14.03 -13.65
N PRO A 252 -10.46 -14.43 -14.81
CA PRO A 252 -11.06 -14.02 -16.07
C PRO A 252 -12.46 -14.63 -16.16
N ASP A 253 -13.46 -13.85 -16.56
CA ASP A 253 -14.78 -14.38 -16.92
C ASP A 253 -14.60 -15.54 -17.94
N GLY A 254 -14.94 -16.76 -17.53
CA GLY A 254 -15.08 -17.92 -18.43
C GLY A 254 -13.99 -18.99 -18.43
N ALA A 255 -13.45 -19.39 -17.28
CA ALA A 255 -12.73 -20.68 -17.18
C ALA A 255 -13.70 -21.86 -17.07
N ASP A 256 -14.45 -22.10 -18.15
CA ASP A 256 -14.98 -23.45 -18.44
C ASP A 256 -14.02 -24.14 -19.41
N ALA A 257 -13.87 -25.45 -19.22
CA ALA A 257 -12.86 -26.32 -19.82
C ALA A 257 -12.63 -26.13 -21.33
N THR A 258 -11.35 -26.15 -21.76
CA THR A 258 -10.73 -27.00 -22.82
C THR A 258 -9.54 -26.33 -23.52
N HIS A 259 -8.63 -27.18 -24.02
CA HIS A 259 -7.36 -26.86 -24.66
C HIS A 259 -7.52 -26.09 -25.98
N ASP A 260 -6.58 -25.19 -26.30
CA ASP A 260 -5.54 -25.36 -27.34
C ASP A 260 -4.98 -23.98 -27.79
N GLY A 261 -3.72 -23.98 -28.21
CA GLY A 261 -2.87 -22.81 -28.32
C GLY A 261 -3.30 -21.75 -29.32
N ALA A 262 -3.31 -20.49 -28.86
CA ALA A 262 -2.97 -19.34 -29.69
C ALA A 262 -2.46 -18.21 -28.79
N ARG A 263 -1.20 -17.82 -29.01
CA ARG A 263 -0.59 -16.60 -28.45
C ARG A 263 -1.36 -15.39 -28.95
N GLY A 264 -1.90 -14.58 -28.04
CA GLY A 264 -2.50 -13.28 -28.38
C GLY A 264 -2.83 -12.47 -27.14
N LEU A 265 -2.20 -11.31 -27.00
CA LEU A 265 -2.63 -10.27 -26.05
C LEU A 265 -4.11 -9.96 -26.28
N ARG A 266 -4.93 -10.03 -25.22
CA ARG A 266 -6.27 -9.45 -25.21
C ARG A 266 -6.35 -8.33 -24.19
N ALA A 267 -6.76 -7.15 -24.66
CA ALA A 267 -6.87 -5.94 -23.86
C ALA A 267 -7.99 -6.08 -22.81
N LEU A 268 -7.69 -5.74 -21.56
CA LEU A 268 -8.64 -5.70 -20.43
C LEU A 268 -9.14 -4.29 -20.12
N VAL A 269 -9.03 -3.38 -21.09
CA VAL A 269 -9.71 -2.10 -21.04
C VAL A 269 -10.46 -1.96 -22.36
N SER A 270 -11.73 -2.36 -22.39
CA SER A 270 -12.65 -1.52 -23.14
C SER A 270 -12.83 -0.28 -22.28
N THR A 271 -12.12 0.81 -22.60
CA THR A 271 -12.78 2.11 -22.52
C THR A 271 -14.00 1.90 -23.40
N SER A 272 -15.17 1.67 -22.81
CA SER A 272 -16.29 1.31 -23.65
C SER A 272 -16.59 2.57 -24.44
N GLN A 273 -16.21 2.54 -25.71
CA GLN A 273 -16.68 3.46 -26.73
C GLN A 273 -18.21 3.59 -26.56
N ARG A 274 -18.91 2.51 -26.15
CA ARG A 274 -20.30 2.50 -25.67
C ARG A 274 -20.69 3.50 -24.59
N SER A 275 -19.88 3.80 -23.58
CA SER A 275 -20.24 4.80 -22.56
C SER A 275 -20.17 6.21 -23.16
N LEU A 276 -19.15 6.50 -23.98
CA LEU A 276 -19.04 7.77 -24.70
C LEU A 276 -20.09 7.88 -25.82
N ASP A 277 -20.39 6.79 -26.53
CA ASP A 277 -21.43 6.67 -27.56
C ASP A 277 -22.84 6.74 -26.94
N TYR A 278 -23.04 6.22 -25.73
CA TYR A 278 -24.28 6.36 -24.96
C TYR A 278 -24.52 7.82 -24.57
N PHE A 279 -23.52 8.52 -24.03
CA PHE A 279 -23.63 9.96 -23.76
C PHE A 279 -23.78 10.78 -25.04
N ALA A 280 -23.06 10.46 -26.11
CA ALA A 280 -23.23 11.11 -27.42
C ALA A 280 -24.59 10.81 -28.06
N SER A 281 -25.22 9.66 -27.76
CA SER A 281 -26.57 9.32 -28.22
C SER A 281 -27.67 10.05 -27.46
N LEU A 282 -27.39 10.52 -26.23
CA LEU A 282 -28.31 11.35 -25.43
C LEU A 282 -28.36 12.80 -25.93
N ASP A 283 -27.29 13.30 -26.54
CA ASP A 283 -27.25 14.64 -27.17
C ASP A 283 -28.00 14.71 -28.52
N ALA A 284 -28.37 13.56 -29.10
CA ALA A 284 -29.07 13.48 -30.39
C ALA A 284 -30.61 13.37 -30.27
N ALA A 285 -31.16 13.23 -29.07
CA ALA A 285 -32.60 13.18 -28.85
C ALA A 285 -33.10 14.52 -28.27
N PRO A 286 -33.99 15.27 -28.97
CA PRO A 286 -34.57 16.47 -28.38
C PRO A 286 -35.39 16.07 -27.15
N TRP A 287 -35.11 16.73 -26.02
CA TRP A 287 -35.91 16.63 -24.80
C TRP A 287 -37.40 16.80 -25.13
N PRO A 288 -38.30 15.95 -24.61
CA PRO A 288 -39.73 16.14 -24.82
C PRO A 288 -40.11 17.49 -24.22
N THR A 289 -40.45 18.46 -25.08
CA THR A 289 -41.04 19.71 -24.65
C THR A 289 -42.36 19.39 -23.98
N SER A 290 -42.43 19.59 -22.67
CA SER A 290 -43.67 19.59 -21.92
C SER A 290 -44.57 20.70 -22.47
N GLY A 291 -45.59 20.32 -23.24
CA GLY A 291 -46.66 21.19 -23.71
C GLY A 291 -48.00 20.50 -23.53
N GLY A 292 -48.91 21.15 -22.81
CA GLY A 292 -50.30 20.73 -22.57
C GLY A 292 -50.66 20.73 -21.10
#